data_AF-A0A6J4R2T8-F1
#
_entry.id   AF-A0A6J4R2T8-F1
#
_cell.length_a   1.000
_cell.length_b   1.000
_cell.length_c   1.000
_cell.angle_alpha   90.00
_cell.angle_beta   90.00
_cell.angle_gamma   90.00
#
_symmetry.space_group_name_H-M   'P 1'
#
loop_
_entity.id
_entity.type
_entity.pdbx_description
1 polymer ?
#
loop_
_entity_poly.entity_id
_entity_poly.type
_entity_poly.pdbx_seq_one_letter_code
_entity_poly.pdbx_strand_id
1 'polypeptide(L)'
;FYDLRLPEARQAQADLAREHGVGGFVYYHYWFDGRRLLERPFEEVLRTGEPDFPFCLCWANHRWTWKRDHSLEGRLQEMDYSEEDDREHIRYLLGAFGDERYIKVNGRPLFLIYWTDSIPDPKRTFALWREEASRAGVAEPFICKVDSFGNFRDPAEFGCDASVEFWPHAVETMIQRVREPGEVYEENQIFEYRQLVANHLERPWPDHKRFPCVVPHWDNTARWKATGARMIRNSTPELYGAWLEGVVRKTAAAYDPEEQLVFVNAWNEWGEGTYLEPDLVHGRAYLEATRTALKRAGARVPARNVSVGEAPEPASAEERNRLLLAKYEDLQRRYNEQLAFEERSPLLQKSEQRYEELLGEHNKLRHENGLLERRYADLQRRSAKTEERLARISANQPLADIERLTTWMRQLDDGVQAFLQSSRYRAGEKVGRTLDTVLRRPQTKTSADHLQDVLREYRAWSKRPGKGKDR
;
A
#
# COMPACT_ATOMS: atom_id res chain seq x y z
N PHE A 1 -9.57 -14.29 -24.01
CA PHE A 1 -9.60 -12.92 -23.46
C PHE A 1 -10.95 -12.30 -23.71
N TYR A 2 -11.48 -11.54 -22.76
CA TYR A 2 -12.70 -10.77 -22.89
C TYR A 2 -12.47 -9.37 -22.31
N ASP A 3 -13.40 -8.46 -22.58
CA ASP A 3 -13.36 -7.08 -22.12
C ASP A 3 -14.64 -6.79 -21.32
N LEU A 4 -14.50 -6.48 -20.03
CA LEU A 4 -15.63 -6.16 -19.15
C LEU A 4 -16.30 -4.83 -19.49
N ARG A 5 -15.78 -4.03 -20.43
CA ARG A 5 -16.46 -2.86 -21.01
C ARG A 5 -17.56 -3.26 -22.01
N LEU A 6 -17.56 -4.51 -22.47
CA LEU A 6 -18.58 -5.01 -23.39
C LEU A 6 -19.78 -5.55 -22.58
N PRO A 7 -21.00 -5.02 -22.78
CA PRO A 7 -22.20 -5.50 -22.09
C PRO A 7 -22.45 -6.99 -22.29
N GLU A 8 -22.17 -7.52 -23.48
CA GLU A 8 -22.40 -8.93 -23.83
C GLU A 8 -21.49 -9.86 -23.01
N ALA A 9 -20.28 -9.43 -22.66
CA ALA A 9 -19.39 -10.19 -21.80
C ALA A 9 -19.93 -10.27 -20.38
N ARG A 10 -20.40 -9.15 -19.82
CA ARG A 10 -21.02 -9.09 -18.49
C ARG A 10 -22.30 -9.92 -18.43
N GLN A 11 -23.12 -9.85 -19.47
CA GLN A 11 -24.33 -10.66 -19.61
C GLN A 11 -24.01 -12.15 -19.63
N ALA A 12 -23.07 -12.57 -20.49
CA ALA A 12 -22.66 -13.97 -20.58
C ALA A 12 -22.11 -14.52 -19.26
N GLN A 13 -21.39 -13.70 -18.48
CA GLN A 13 -20.91 -14.08 -17.15
C GLN A 13 -22.07 -14.24 -16.15
N ALA A 14 -23.00 -13.29 -16.11
CA ALA A 14 -24.17 -13.36 -15.23
C ALA A 14 -25.06 -14.57 -15.54
N ASP A 15 -25.32 -14.85 -16.82
CA ASP A 15 -26.11 -16.01 -17.24
C ASP A 15 -25.44 -17.31 -16.85
N LEU A 16 -24.13 -17.40 -17.10
CA LEU A 16 -23.36 -18.57 -16.72
C LEU A 16 -23.34 -18.81 -15.20
N ALA A 17 -23.14 -17.75 -14.43
CA ALA A 17 -23.15 -17.79 -12.97
C ALA A 17 -24.52 -18.30 -12.45
N ARG A 18 -25.61 -17.73 -12.97
CA ARG A 18 -26.98 -18.11 -12.62
C ARG A 18 -27.29 -19.57 -12.94
N GLU A 19 -26.85 -20.07 -14.10
CA GLU A 19 -27.02 -21.46 -14.52
C GLU A 19 -26.37 -22.47 -13.56
N HIS A 20 -25.37 -22.06 -12.79
CA HIS A 20 -24.62 -22.94 -11.89
C HIS A 20 -24.90 -22.66 -10.40
N GLY A 21 -25.86 -21.78 -10.11
CA GLY A 21 -26.30 -21.50 -8.75
C GLY A 21 -25.48 -20.46 -8.00
N VAL A 22 -24.64 -19.70 -8.70
CA VAL A 22 -24.00 -18.50 -8.10
C VAL A 22 -25.09 -17.46 -7.89
N GLY A 23 -25.21 -16.97 -6.65
CA GLY A 23 -26.29 -16.08 -6.23
C GLY A 23 -26.06 -14.60 -6.56
N GLY A 24 -24.82 -14.20 -6.85
CA GLY A 24 -24.47 -12.83 -7.20
C GLY A 24 -22.95 -12.61 -7.27
N PHE A 25 -22.54 -11.43 -7.70
CA PHE A 25 -21.12 -11.05 -7.79
C PHE A 25 -20.70 -10.04 -6.74
N VAL A 26 -19.47 -10.17 -6.26
CA VAL A 26 -18.81 -9.14 -5.45
C VAL A 26 -17.90 -8.35 -6.39
N TYR A 27 -18.26 -7.10 -6.67
CA TYR A 27 -17.41 -6.22 -7.48
C TYR A 27 -16.38 -5.53 -6.59
N TYR A 28 -15.11 -5.54 -7.02
CA TYR A 28 -14.13 -4.66 -6.43
C TYR A 28 -14.48 -3.21 -6.76
N HIS A 29 -14.63 -2.43 -5.70
CA HIS A 29 -14.87 -1.00 -5.75
C HIS A 29 -13.60 -0.28 -5.29
N TYR A 30 -13.00 0.48 -6.20
CA TYR A 30 -11.79 1.24 -5.93
C TYR A 30 -12.14 2.72 -5.74
N TRP A 31 -11.96 3.18 -4.51
CA TRP A 31 -12.20 4.56 -4.09
C TRP A 31 -10.97 5.06 -3.33
N PHE A 32 -10.41 6.17 -3.77
CA PHE A 32 -9.17 6.78 -3.30
C PHE A 32 -9.34 8.30 -3.18
N ASP A 33 -9.89 8.78 -2.06
CA ASP A 33 -10.05 10.22 -1.76
C ASP A 33 -10.78 10.99 -2.88
N GLY A 34 -12.06 10.67 -3.07
CA GLY A 34 -12.89 11.21 -4.16
C GLY A 34 -12.56 10.69 -5.57
N ARG A 35 -11.45 9.96 -5.76
CA ARG A 35 -11.05 9.39 -7.05
C ARG A 35 -11.42 7.93 -7.17
N ARG A 36 -12.08 7.55 -8.26
CA ARG A 36 -12.38 6.15 -8.59
C ARG A 36 -11.46 5.65 -9.70
N LEU A 37 -11.11 4.37 -9.63
CA LEU A 37 -10.30 3.67 -10.63
C LEU A 37 -11.02 2.40 -11.07
N LEU A 38 -10.84 2.01 -12.34
CA LEU A 38 -11.47 0.82 -12.92
C LEU A 38 -13.01 0.80 -12.76
N GLU A 39 -13.62 1.98 -12.69
CA GLU A 39 -15.01 2.20 -12.32
C GLU A 39 -15.99 1.91 -13.46
N ARG A 40 -15.55 2.16 -14.70
CA ARG A 40 -16.42 2.12 -15.88
C ARG A 40 -17.27 0.86 -16.02
N PRO A 41 -16.74 -0.37 -15.89
CA PRO A 41 -17.57 -1.58 -16.03
C PRO A 41 -18.73 -1.61 -15.04
N PHE A 42 -18.48 -1.26 -13.77
CA PHE A 42 -19.50 -1.30 -12.73
C PHE A 42 -20.44 -0.09 -12.80
N GLU A 43 -19.95 1.10 -13.16
CA GLU A 43 -20.81 2.25 -13.43
C GLU A 43 -21.81 1.97 -14.55
N GLU A 44 -21.38 1.29 -15.60
CA GLU A 44 -22.29 0.87 -16.66
C GLU A 44 -23.35 -0.09 -16.13
N VAL A 45 -22.99 -1.05 -15.27
CA VAL A 45 -23.96 -1.98 -14.64
C VAL A 45 -25.01 -1.25 -13.80
N LEU A 46 -24.61 -0.25 -13.02
CA LEU A 46 -25.53 0.59 -12.25
C LEU A 46 -26.41 1.45 -13.17
N ARG A 47 -25.81 2.08 -14.18
CA ARG A 47 -26.52 3.00 -15.07
C ARG A 47 -27.52 2.29 -15.98
N THR A 48 -27.18 1.11 -16.50
CA THR A 48 -28.04 0.38 -17.45
C THR A 48 -29.03 -0.53 -16.76
N GLY A 49 -28.84 -0.87 -15.48
CA GLY A 49 -29.62 -1.92 -14.84
C GLY A 49 -29.28 -3.33 -15.35
N GLU A 50 -28.18 -3.48 -16.09
CA GLU A 50 -27.83 -4.73 -16.80
C GLU A 50 -26.39 -5.16 -16.52
N PRO A 51 -26.11 -6.46 -16.31
CA PRO A 51 -27.06 -7.56 -16.35
C PRO A 51 -28.00 -7.58 -15.13
N ASP A 52 -29.23 -8.06 -15.28
CA ASP A 52 -30.14 -8.32 -14.15
C ASP A 52 -29.65 -9.49 -13.26
N PHE A 53 -28.59 -9.24 -12.49
CA PHE A 53 -27.95 -10.23 -11.63
C PHE A 53 -27.54 -9.60 -10.30
N PRO A 54 -27.76 -10.30 -9.16
CA PRO A 54 -27.47 -9.70 -7.86
C PRO A 54 -25.99 -9.38 -7.68
N PHE A 55 -25.70 -8.31 -6.95
CA PHE A 55 -24.33 -7.90 -6.68
C PHE A 55 -24.16 -7.20 -5.33
N CYS A 56 -22.92 -7.15 -4.84
CA CYS A 56 -22.51 -6.21 -3.80
C CYS A 56 -21.09 -5.69 -4.08
N LEU A 57 -20.65 -4.75 -3.26
CA LEU A 57 -19.34 -4.11 -3.39
C LEU A 57 -18.37 -4.53 -2.29
N CYS A 58 -17.10 -4.68 -2.68
CA CYS A 58 -15.97 -4.80 -1.78
C CYS A 58 -15.02 -3.62 -2.01
N TRP A 59 -14.85 -2.76 -1.01
CA TRP A 59 -13.88 -1.68 -1.06
C TRP A 59 -12.45 -2.23 -1.05
N ALA A 60 -11.79 -2.20 -2.19
CA ALA A 60 -10.42 -2.63 -2.37
C ALA A 60 -9.45 -1.52 -1.96
N ASN A 61 -9.43 -1.21 -0.66
CA ASN A 61 -8.76 -0.05 -0.07
C ASN A 61 -7.26 -0.24 0.22
N HIS A 62 -6.63 -1.18 -0.46
CA HIS A 62 -5.19 -1.39 -0.34
C HIS A 62 -4.41 -0.46 -1.25
N ARG A 63 -3.24 -0.03 -0.78
CA ARG A 63 -2.32 0.81 -1.56
C ARG A 63 -1.80 0.05 -2.77
N TRP A 64 -1.66 0.73 -3.90
CA TRP A 64 -1.08 0.13 -5.09
C TRP A 64 0.39 0.48 -5.19
N THR A 65 1.24 -0.54 -5.21
CA THR A 65 2.69 -0.40 -5.32
C THR A 65 3.22 -1.21 -6.50
N TRP A 66 4.21 -0.70 -7.23
CA TRP A 66 4.87 -1.44 -8.32
C TRP A 66 5.79 -2.54 -7.78
N LYS A 67 6.30 -2.39 -6.55
CA LYS A 67 6.97 -3.44 -5.78
C LYS A 67 5.97 -4.14 -4.87
N ARG A 68 6.04 -5.46 -4.78
CA ARG A 68 5.13 -6.29 -3.96
C ARG A 68 5.55 -6.47 -2.51
N ASP A 69 6.67 -5.90 -2.09
CA ASP A 69 7.16 -5.97 -0.71
C ASP A 69 6.47 -4.94 0.22
N HIS A 70 5.46 -4.21 -0.27
CA HIS A 70 4.82 -3.09 0.41
C HIS A 70 5.82 -2.02 0.89
N SER A 71 7.04 -2.01 0.36
CA SER A 71 8.04 -1.01 0.70
C SER A 71 7.62 0.37 0.18
N LEU A 72 8.05 1.41 0.88
CA LEU A 72 7.68 2.80 0.57
C LEU A 72 8.20 3.26 -0.81
N GLU A 73 9.17 2.56 -1.37
CA GLU A 73 9.75 2.83 -2.69
C GLU A 73 8.94 2.17 -3.80
N GLY A 74 7.89 2.84 -4.25
CA GLY A 74 7.24 2.47 -5.50
C GLY A 74 5.73 2.60 -5.58
N ARG A 75 5.21 3.74 -5.13
CA ARG A 75 3.77 3.98 -5.06
C ARG A 75 3.18 4.29 -6.44
N LEU A 76 2.05 3.67 -6.75
CA LEU A 76 1.25 3.95 -7.95
C LEU A 76 0.00 4.76 -7.58
N GLN A 77 -0.67 4.39 -6.49
CA GLN A 77 -1.85 5.09 -5.97
C GLN A 77 -1.83 5.06 -4.44
N GLU A 78 -1.91 6.26 -3.84
CA GLU A 78 -1.98 6.45 -2.39
C GLU A 78 -3.44 6.42 -1.90
N MET A 79 -3.58 6.21 -0.60
CA MET A 79 -4.87 6.21 0.10
C MET A 79 -4.73 7.13 1.31
N ASP A 80 -5.46 8.23 1.26
CA ASP A 80 -5.65 9.16 2.37
C ASP A 80 -7.08 9.00 2.91
N TYR A 81 -7.27 9.36 4.17
CA TYR A 81 -8.55 9.22 4.86
C TYR A 81 -8.88 10.54 5.53
N SER A 82 -10.08 11.05 5.24
CA SER A 82 -10.64 12.23 5.89
C SER A 82 -12.13 12.01 6.18
N GLU A 83 -12.68 12.75 7.14
CA GLU A 83 -14.13 12.66 7.37
C GLU A 83 -14.95 13.17 6.17
N GLU A 84 -14.41 14.12 5.42
CA GLU A 84 -15.04 14.63 4.21
C GLU A 84 -15.13 13.54 3.15
N ASP A 85 -14.02 12.84 2.90
CA ASP A 85 -13.98 11.68 1.99
C ASP A 85 -14.87 10.53 2.48
N ASP A 86 -14.86 10.22 3.79
CA ASP A 86 -15.77 9.22 4.38
C ASP A 86 -17.24 9.54 4.03
N ARG A 87 -17.63 10.83 4.04
CA ARG A 87 -18.98 11.29 3.66
C ARG A 87 -19.23 11.22 2.16
N GLU A 88 -18.26 11.61 1.34
CA GLU A 88 -18.38 11.50 -0.12
C GLU A 88 -18.50 10.03 -0.57
N HIS A 89 -17.73 9.15 0.06
CA HIS A 89 -17.74 7.73 -0.23
C HIS A 89 -19.09 7.11 0.07
N ILE A 90 -19.65 7.32 1.26
CA ILE A 90 -20.99 6.78 1.58
C ILE A 90 -22.06 7.38 0.68
N ARG A 91 -22.00 8.66 0.33
CA ARG A 91 -22.97 9.27 -0.60
C ARG A 91 -22.96 8.61 -1.96
N TYR A 92 -21.77 8.26 -2.47
CA TYR A 92 -21.66 7.45 -3.68
C TYR A 92 -22.27 6.05 -3.48
N LEU A 93 -21.90 5.37 -2.39
CA LEU A 93 -22.37 4.01 -2.09
C LEU A 93 -23.89 3.94 -1.94
N LEU A 94 -24.53 4.96 -1.37
CA LEU A 94 -25.99 5.04 -1.24
C LEU A 94 -26.70 4.95 -2.60
N GLY A 95 -26.09 5.47 -3.68
CA GLY A 95 -26.59 5.30 -5.03
C GLY A 95 -26.62 3.84 -5.48
N ALA A 96 -25.59 3.06 -5.12
CA ALA A 96 -25.54 1.63 -5.41
C ALA A 96 -26.46 0.81 -4.49
N PHE A 97 -26.54 1.17 -3.20
CA PHE A 97 -27.36 0.47 -2.20
C PHE A 97 -28.87 0.57 -2.49
N GLY A 98 -29.28 1.58 -3.25
CA GLY A 98 -30.65 1.74 -3.71
C GLY A 98 -31.05 0.80 -4.86
N ASP A 99 -30.11 0.12 -5.52
CA ASP A 99 -30.41 -0.82 -6.60
C ASP A 99 -31.15 -2.06 -6.05
N GLU A 100 -32.21 -2.50 -6.74
CA GLU A 100 -33.00 -3.66 -6.31
C GLU A 100 -32.22 -4.97 -6.36
N ARG A 101 -31.20 -5.05 -7.21
CA ARG A 101 -30.30 -6.20 -7.35
C ARG A 101 -29.22 -6.23 -6.27
N TYR A 102 -29.09 -5.18 -5.46
CA TYR A 102 -28.06 -5.10 -4.43
C TYR A 102 -28.31 -6.16 -3.34
N ILE A 103 -27.32 -7.00 -3.05
CA ILE A 103 -27.42 -8.07 -2.05
C ILE A 103 -27.56 -7.47 -0.66
N LYS A 104 -28.58 -7.92 0.07
CA LYS A 104 -28.91 -7.47 1.42
C LYS A 104 -28.88 -8.62 2.41
N VAL A 105 -28.51 -8.32 3.65
CA VAL A 105 -28.59 -9.23 4.81
C VAL A 105 -29.55 -8.60 5.80
N ASN A 106 -30.67 -9.25 6.12
CA ASN A 106 -31.71 -8.68 6.99
C ASN A 106 -32.17 -7.28 6.52
N GLY A 107 -32.36 -7.11 5.20
CA GLY A 107 -32.74 -5.84 4.58
C GLY A 107 -31.64 -4.77 4.49
N ARG A 108 -30.45 -5.01 5.05
CA ARG A 108 -29.31 -4.07 5.06
C ARG A 108 -28.34 -4.33 3.90
N PRO A 109 -27.91 -3.31 3.13
CA PRO A 109 -26.97 -3.48 2.02
C PRO A 109 -25.65 -4.11 2.48
N LEU A 110 -25.27 -5.26 1.92
CA LEU A 110 -24.00 -5.92 2.21
C LEU A 110 -22.81 -5.13 1.64
N PHE A 111 -21.85 -4.74 2.47
CA PHE A 111 -20.65 -4.04 2.01
C PHE A 111 -19.39 -4.62 2.63
N LEU A 112 -18.41 -4.97 1.79
CA LEU A 112 -17.16 -5.60 2.22
C LEU A 112 -16.02 -4.58 2.27
N ILE A 113 -15.17 -4.68 3.29
CA ILE A 113 -13.97 -3.88 3.46
C ILE A 113 -12.75 -4.79 3.31
N TYR A 114 -11.97 -4.59 2.25
CA TYR A 114 -10.86 -5.50 1.95
C TYR A 114 -9.75 -5.44 3.00
N TRP A 115 -9.35 -4.25 3.46
CA TRP A 115 -8.30 -4.06 4.46
C TRP A 115 -8.74 -3.09 5.55
N THR A 116 -9.35 -3.61 6.62
CA THR A 116 -9.92 -2.75 7.67
C THR A 116 -8.86 -2.03 8.50
N ASP A 117 -7.69 -2.63 8.73
CA ASP A 117 -6.61 -1.99 9.52
C ASP A 117 -5.98 -0.76 8.85
N SER A 118 -6.21 -0.54 7.55
CA SER A 118 -5.72 0.67 6.90
C SER A 118 -6.57 1.91 7.21
N ILE A 119 -7.77 1.73 7.75
CA ILE A 119 -8.68 2.82 8.13
C ILE A 119 -8.24 3.31 9.53
N PRO A 120 -7.96 4.62 9.73
CA PRO A 120 -7.45 5.12 11.01
C PRO A 120 -8.39 4.89 12.21
N ASP A 121 -9.69 5.10 12.02
CA ASP A 121 -10.73 4.83 13.02
C ASP A 121 -11.97 4.23 12.32
N PRO A 122 -11.98 2.91 12.10
CA PRO A 122 -13.06 2.26 11.36
C PRO A 122 -14.40 2.34 12.09
N LYS A 123 -14.40 2.37 13.43
CA LYS A 123 -15.65 2.51 14.20
C LYS A 123 -16.32 3.85 13.94
N ARG A 124 -15.53 4.93 13.96
CA ARG A 124 -16.02 6.28 13.65
C ARG A 124 -16.53 6.37 12.22
N THR A 125 -15.74 5.88 11.25
CA THR A 125 -16.12 5.90 9.82
C THR A 125 -17.42 5.12 9.57
N PHE A 126 -17.54 3.91 10.12
CA PHE A 126 -18.75 3.11 9.93
C PHE A 126 -19.96 3.64 10.69
N ALA A 127 -19.78 4.27 11.86
CA ALA A 127 -20.86 4.98 12.53
C ALA A 127 -21.38 6.16 11.69
N LEU A 128 -20.47 6.94 11.09
CA LEU A 128 -20.81 8.02 10.17
C LEU A 128 -21.57 7.50 8.94
N TRP A 129 -21.15 6.37 8.36
CA TRP A 129 -21.85 5.78 7.22
C TRP A 129 -23.28 5.33 7.56
N ARG A 130 -23.47 4.70 8.72
CA ARG A 130 -24.81 4.31 9.20
C ARG A 130 -25.69 5.55 9.43
N GLU A 131 -25.13 6.62 9.97
CA GLU A 131 -25.84 7.90 10.15
C GLU A 131 -26.25 8.54 8.80
N GLU A 132 -25.34 8.62 7.83
CA GLU A 132 -25.63 9.19 6.51
C GLU A 132 -26.68 8.34 5.76
N ALA A 133 -26.62 7.01 5.87
CA ALA A 133 -27.65 6.12 5.31
C ALA A 133 -29.03 6.38 5.93
N SER A 134 -29.09 6.48 7.26
CA SER A 134 -30.31 6.82 7.97
C SER A 134 -30.88 8.18 7.55
N ARG A 135 -30.03 9.20 7.38
CA ARG A 135 -30.44 10.54 6.90
C ARG A 135 -31.01 10.51 5.48
N ALA A 136 -30.48 9.63 4.63
CA ALA A 136 -30.95 9.44 3.25
C ALA A 136 -32.21 8.56 3.15
N GLY A 137 -32.69 7.99 4.26
CA GLY A 137 -33.83 7.07 4.26
C GLY A 137 -33.51 5.70 3.65
N VAL A 138 -32.23 5.32 3.58
CA VAL A 138 -31.76 4.01 3.12
C VAL A 138 -31.38 3.18 4.35
N ALA A 139 -31.61 1.87 4.30
CA ALA A 139 -31.17 0.98 5.36
C ALA A 139 -29.65 1.09 5.56
N GLU A 140 -29.21 1.09 6.82
CA GLU A 140 -27.79 1.16 7.14
C GLU A 140 -27.03 -0.06 6.58
N PRO A 141 -25.78 0.10 6.12
CA PRO A 141 -25.03 -1.01 5.52
C PRO A 141 -24.72 -2.11 6.54
N PHE A 142 -24.76 -3.37 6.10
CA PHE A 142 -24.23 -4.53 6.80
C PHE A 142 -22.76 -4.68 6.42
N ILE A 143 -21.87 -4.29 7.33
CA ILE A 143 -20.44 -4.12 7.01
C ILE A 143 -19.68 -5.39 7.37
N CYS A 144 -19.02 -5.99 6.38
CA CYS A 144 -18.16 -7.14 6.56
C CYS A 144 -16.70 -6.73 6.40
N LYS A 145 -15.84 -7.07 7.38
CA LYS A 145 -14.40 -7.04 7.10
C LYS A 145 -13.98 -8.30 6.36
N VAL A 146 -13.06 -8.17 5.42
CA VAL A 146 -12.39 -9.32 4.83
C VAL A 146 -11.25 -9.75 5.76
N ASP A 147 -11.14 -11.05 6.03
CA ASP A 147 -10.05 -11.65 6.77
C ASP A 147 -8.77 -11.68 5.92
N SER A 148 -8.15 -10.51 5.74
CA SER A 148 -6.98 -10.28 4.90
C SER A 148 -5.75 -9.89 5.73
N PHE A 149 -4.56 -10.02 5.12
CA PHE A 149 -3.28 -9.54 5.67
C PHE A 149 -2.95 -9.96 7.12
N GLY A 150 -3.47 -11.10 7.57
CA GLY A 150 -3.20 -11.63 8.91
C GLY A 150 -4.17 -11.17 10.00
N ASN A 151 -5.18 -10.35 9.67
CA ASN A 151 -6.16 -9.87 10.64
C ASN A 151 -7.41 -10.77 10.70
N PHE A 152 -7.42 -11.67 11.68
CA PHE A 152 -8.53 -12.59 11.97
C PHE A 152 -9.25 -12.25 13.29
N ARG A 153 -9.10 -11.02 13.77
CA ARG A 153 -9.74 -10.53 15.00
C ARG A 153 -11.25 -10.42 14.83
N ASP A 154 -11.96 -10.23 15.94
CA ASP A 154 -13.41 -10.11 15.92
C ASP A 154 -13.83 -8.86 15.11
N PRO A 155 -14.76 -8.97 14.14
CA PRO A 155 -15.26 -7.83 13.37
C PRO A 155 -15.82 -6.69 14.24
N ALA A 156 -16.39 -6.99 15.41
CA ALA A 156 -16.94 -5.99 16.33
C ALA A 156 -15.84 -5.04 16.87
N GLU A 157 -14.58 -5.48 16.93
CA GLU A 157 -13.45 -4.63 17.31
C GLU A 157 -13.24 -3.45 16.35
N PHE A 158 -13.78 -3.54 15.13
CA PHE A 158 -13.67 -2.50 14.10
C PHE A 158 -15.01 -1.80 13.81
N GLY A 159 -16.09 -2.21 14.47
CA GLY A 159 -17.44 -1.73 14.17
C GLY A 159 -18.10 -2.40 12.96
N CYS A 160 -17.57 -3.54 12.51
CA CYS A 160 -18.17 -4.39 11.48
C CYS A 160 -19.20 -5.36 12.08
N ASP A 161 -20.16 -5.78 11.26
CA ASP A 161 -21.21 -6.73 11.62
C ASP A 161 -20.76 -8.20 11.50
N ALA A 162 -19.86 -8.48 10.57
CA ALA A 162 -19.31 -9.82 10.34
C ALA A 162 -17.89 -9.77 9.72
N SER A 163 -17.26 -10.94 9.64
CA SER A 163 -16.06 -11.18 8.83
C SER A 163 -16.39 -12.04 7.60
N VAL A 164 -15.57 -11.95 6.56
CA VAL A 164 -15.62 -12.81 5.36
C VAL A 164 -14.24 -13.43 5.19
N GLU A 165 -14.18 -14.75 5.11
CA GLU A 165 -12.91 -15.44 4.83
C GLU A 165 -12.40 -15.10 3.42
N PHE A 166 -11.09 -15.02 3.25
CA PHE A 166 -10.49 -14.78 1.94
C PHE A 166 -9.23 -15.62 1.76
N TRP A 167 -9.39 -16.77 1.12
CA TRP A 167 -8.26 -17.65 0.85
C TRP A 167 -7.40 -17.11 -0.29
N PRO A 168 -6.06 -17.23 -0.21
CA PRO A 168 -5.30 -18.06 0.73
C PRO A 168 -4.69 -17.28 1.91
N HIS A 169 -5.30 -16.19 2.39
CA HIS A 169 -4.78 -15.55 3.61
C HIS A 169 -4.82 -16.53 4.78
N ALA A 170 -3.71 -16.62 5.53
CA ALA A 170 -3.48 -17.61 6.60
C ALA A 170 -3.55 -19.08 6.20
N VAL A 171 -3.34 -19.41 4.92
CA VAL A 171 -3.18 -20.82 4.48
C VAL A 171 -2.10 -21.54 5.29
N GLU A 172 -1.02 -20.84 5.65
CA GLU A 172 0.07 -21.37 6.47
C GLU A 172 -0.33 -21.70 7.92
N THR A 173 -1.44 -21.14 8.43
CA THR A 173 -1.96 -21.51 9.75
C THR A 173 -2.79 -22.79 9.71
N MET A 174 -3.27 -23.16 8.52
CA MET A 174 -4.13 -24.33 8.32
C MET A 174 -3.36 -25.53 7.78
N ILE A 175 -2.42 -25.33 6.86
CA ILE A 175 -1.73 -26.41 6.17
C ILE A 175 -0.23 -26.17 6.10
N GLN A 176 0.51 -27.27 6.17
CA GLN A 176 1.95 -27.23 6.07
C GLN A 176 2.39 -27.17 4.61
N ARG A 177 3.49 -26.47 4.35
CA ARG A 177 4.12 -26.48 3.04
C ARG A 177 4.61 -27.89 2.72
N VAL A 178 4.40 -28.30 1.48
CA VAL A 178 5.07 -29.46 0.91
C VAL A 178 6.57 -29.18 0.87
N ARG A 179 7.36 -30.08 1.43
CA ARG A 179 8.84 -30.02 1.38
C ARG A 179 9.35 -31.20 0.58
N GLU A 180 9.56 -30.98 -0.71
CA GLU A 180 10.13 -31.95 -1.64
C GLU A 180 11.42 -31.37 -2.25
N PRO A 181 12.42 -32.20 -2.61
CA PRO A 181 13.60 -31.71 -3.31
C PRO A 181 13.24 -31.14 -4.69
N GLY A 182 13.87 -30.03 -5.06
CA GLY A 182 13.74 -29.44 -6.39
C GLY A 182 13.52 -27.93 -6.35
N GLU A 183 14.08 -27.25 -7.34
CA GLU A 183 14.10 -25.78 -7.47
C GLU A 183 12.70 -25.18 -7.27
N VAL A 184 11.66 -25.77 -7.87
CA VAL A 184 10.28 -25.29 -7.74
C VAL A 184 9.76 -25.29 -6.29
N TYR A 185 10.08 -26.30 -5.48
CA TYR A 185 9.62 -26.42 -4.08
C TYR A 185 10.47 -25.60 -3.11
N GLU A 186 11.75 -25.39 -3.44
CA GLU A 186 12.67 -24.58 -2.65
C GLU A 186 12.39 -23.08 -2.86
N GLU A 187 12.04 -22.71 -4.08
CA GLU A 187 11.83 -21.32 -4.46
C GLU A 187 10.39 -20.84 -4.25
N ASN A 188 9.40 -21.74 -4.19
CA ASN A 188 7.98 -21.38 -4.06
C ASN A 188 7.29 -22.04 -2.85
N GLN A 189 6.12 -21.51 -2.50
CA GLN A 189 5.30 -21.98 -1.38
C GLN A 189 4.21 -22.92 -1.91
N ILE A 190 4.42 -24.22 -1.78
CA ILE A 190 3.52 -25.23 -2.33
C ILE A 190 2.72 -25.92 -1.22
N PHE A 191 1.42 -26.10 -1.46
CA PHE A 191 0.48 -26.68 -0.51
C PHE A 191 -0.41 -27.73 -1.19
N GLU A 192 -0.94 -28.67 -0.41
CA GLU A 192 -1.87 -29.70 -0.90
C GLU A 192 -3.33 -29.30 -0.75
N TYR A 193 -4.08 -29.29 -1.85
CA TYR A 193 -5.49 -28.91 -1.85
C TYR A 193 -6.34 -29.82 -0.93
N ARG A 194 -6.06 -31.13 -0.93
CA ARG A 194 -6.78 -32.09 -0.06
C ARG A 194 -6.65 -31.75 1.42
N GLN A 195 -5.47 -31.30 1.87
CA GLN A 195 -5.25 -30.91 3.26
C GLN A 195 -6.02 -29.64 3.59
N LEU A 196 -6.08 -28.68 2.66
CA LEU A 196 -6.86 -27.45 2.84
C LEU A 196 -8.34 -27.80 3.08
N VAL A 197 -8.90 -28.62 2.20
CA VAL A 197 -10.30 -29.06 2.28
C VAL A 197 -10.58 -29.78 3.60
N ALA A 198 -9.77 -30.78 3.96
CA ALA A 198 -9.95 -31.54 5.20
C ALA A 198 -9.93 -30.63 6.43
N ASN A 199 -8.87 -29.82 6.58
CA ASN A 199 -8.69 -28.98 7.75
C ASN A 199 -9.77 -27.89 7.84
N HIS A 200 -10.27 -27.41 6.71
CA HIS A 200 -11.34 -26.42 6.69
C HIS A 200 -12.70 -27.02 7.10
N LEU A 201 -13.00 -28.24 6.66
CA LEU A 201 -14.23 -28.94 7.04
C LEU A 201 -14.23 -29.29 8.53
N GLU A 202 -13.07 -29.64 9.09
CA GLU A 202 -12.90 -29.93 10.53
C GLU A 202 -12.79 -28.68 11.42
N ARG A 203 -12.50 -27.52 10.83
CA ARG A 203 -12.33 -26.26 11.58
C ARG A 203 -13.61 -25.92 12.38
N PRO A 204 -13.48 -25.62 13.68
CA PRO A 204 -14.60 -25.10 14.48
C PRO A 204 -15.15 -23.80 13.90
N TRP A 205 -16.45 -23.59 14.08
CA TRP A 205 -17.08 -22.32 13.76
C TRP A 205 -16.61 -21.24 14.75
N PRO A 206 -16.33 -20.01 14.31
CA PRO A 206 -15.90 -18.93 15.22
C PRO A 206 -17.05 -18.44 16.12
N ASP A 207 -16.69 -17.81 17.24
CA ASP A 207 -17.64 -17.22 18.19
C ASP A 207 -18.29 -15.91 17.67
N HIS A 208 -17.80 -15.37 16.55
CA HIS A 208 -18.37 -14.21 15.88
C HIS A 208 -18.95 -14.60 14.51
N LYS A 209 -19.79 -13.74 13.92
CA LYS A 209 -20.35 -13.98 12.59
C LYS A 209 -19.24 -13.90 11.53
N ARG A 210 -18.99 -15.01 10.85
CA ARG A 210 -18.04 -15.13 9.76
C ARG A 210 -18.67 -15.87 8.60
N PHE A 211 -18.73 -15.22 7.44
CA PHE A 211 -19.12 -15.89 6.22
C PHE A 211 -17.93 -16.67 5.64
N PRO A 212 -18.08 -17.97 5.40
CA PRO A 212 -16.99 -18.79 4.89
C PRO A 212 -16.74 -18.51 3.42
N CYS A 213 -15.52 -18.84 2.99
CA CYS A 213 -15.10 -18.73 1.60
C CYS A 213 -14.41 -20.01 1.16
N VAL A 214 -14.75 -20.49 -0.04
CA VAL A 214 -14.06 -21.60 -0.70
C VAL A 214 -13.26 -21.09 -1.89
N VAL A 215 -12.20 -21.81 -2.26
CA VAL A 215 -11.37 -21.47 -3.43
C VAL A 215 -11.27 -22.67 -4.38
N PRO A 216 -11.55 -22.53 -5.69
CA PRO A 216 -11.40 -23.63 -6.66
C PRO A 216 -9.96 -24.10 -6.78
N HIS A 217 -9.01 -23.18 -6.93
CA HIS A 217 -7.58 -23.45 -7.06
C HIS A 217 -6.79 -22.17 -6.78
N TRP A 218 -5.47 -22.26 -6.62
CA TRP A 218 -4.63 -21.08 -6.46
C TRP A 218 -3.25 -21.30 -7.05
N ASP A 219 -2.83 -20.42 -7.95
CA ASP A 219 -1.49 -20.39 -8.53
C ASP A 219 -1.15 -18.97 -9.00
N ASN A 220 -0.34 -18.25 -8.22
CA ASN A 220 0.08 -16.90 -8.58
C ASN A 220 1.48 -16.85 -9.24
N THR A 221 2.00 -17.96 -9.76
CA THR A 221 3.32 -18.00 -10.44
C THR A 221 3.41 -17.03 -11.62
N ALA A 222 2.36 -16.89 -12.43
CA ALA A 222 2.31 -15.91 -13.53
C ALA A 222 2.58 -14.47 -13.05
N ARG A 223 2.23 -14.19 -11.79
CA ARG A 223 2.47 -12.92 -11.13
C ARG A 223 3.87 -12.83 -10.52
N TRP A 224 4.52 -13.93 -10.16
CA TRP A 224 5.81 -13.97 -9.48
C TRP A 224 6.88 -14.52 -10.43
N LYS A 225 7.68 -13.62 -11.02
CA LYS A 225 8.61 -13.83 -12.16
C LYS A 225 9.63 -15.00 -12.05
N ALA A 226 9.67 -15.77 -10.94
CA ALA A 226 10.27 -17.11 -10.83
C ALA A 226 10.08 -17.72 -9.43
N THR A 227 10.24 -16.91 -8.37
CA THR A 227 10.36 -17.39 -6.98
C THR A 227 9.42 -16.64 -6.03
N GLY A 228 9.05 -17.27 -4.91
CA GLY A 228 8.17 -16.72 -3.88
C GLY A 228 6.67 -16.87 -4.16
N ALA A 229 6.31 -17.50 -5.28
CA ALA A 229 4.92 -17.78 -5.62
C ALA A 229 4.27 -18.70 -4.61
N ARG A 230 2.94 -18.68 -4.57
CA ARG A 230 2.11 -19.58 -3.79
C ARG A 230 1.28 -20.42 -4.74
N MET A 231 1.31 -21.73 -4.51
CA MET A 231 0.60 -22.72 -5.31
C MET A 231 -0.13 -23.69 -4.40
N ILE A 232 -1.37 -24.02 -4.75
CA ILE A 232 -2.12 -25.10 -4.11
C ILE A 232 -2.34 -26.18 -5.16
N ARG A 233 -1.53 -27.24 -5.09
CA ARG A 233 -1.51 -28.31 -6.10
C ARG A 233 -2.59 -29.35 -5.85
N ASN A 234 -2.88 -30.14 -6.87
CA ASN A 234 -3.83 -31.25 -6.85
C ASN A 234 -5.27 -30.83 -6.51
N SER A 235 -5.66 -29.61 -6.88
CA SER A 235 -7.08 -29.26 -6.88
C SER A 235 -7.83 -30.03 -7.98
N THR A 236 -9.06 -30.43 -7.66
CA THR A 236 -9.97 -31.11 -8.59
C THR A 236 -11.39 -30.59 -8.37
N PRO A 237 -12.24 -30.57 -9.41
CA PRO A 237 -13.65 -30.23 -9.26
C PRO A 237 -14.36 -31.04 -8.17
N GLU A 238 -13.99 -32.32 -7.99
CA GLU A 238 -14.58 -33.20 -6.99
C GLU A 238 -14.24 -32.77 -5.56
N LEU A 239 -12.96 -32.45 -5.29
CA LEU A 239 -12.53 -31.97 -3.97
C LEU A 239 -13.12 -30.59 -3.67
N TYR A 240 -13.15 -29.69 -4.65
CA TYR A 240 -13.78 -28.38 -4.53
C TYR A 240 -15.29 -28.51 -4.23
N GLY A 241 -15.99 -29.35 -4.98
CA GLY A 241 -17.42 -29.59 -4.78
C GLY A 241 -17.73 -30.18 -3.41
N ALA A 242 -16.93 -31.13 -2.93
CA ALA A 242 -17.07 -31.69 -1.59
C ALA A 242 -16.83 -30.63 -0.50
N TRP A 243 -15.84 -29.76 -0.69
CA TRP A 243 -15.58 -28.64 0.22
C TRP A 243 -16.77 -27.68 0.27
N LEU A 244 -17.25 -27.23 -0.89
CA LEU A 244 -18.38 -26.32 -0.97
C LEU A 244 -19.66 -26.93 -0.36
N GLU A 245 -19.95 -28.20 -0.67
CA GLU A 245 -21.11 -28.91 -0.11
C GLU A 245 -21.06 -28.94 1.43
N GLY A 246 -19.91 -29.26 2.00
CA GLY A 246 -19.71 -29.28 3.45
C GLY A 246 -19.84 -27.89 4.09
N VAL A 247 -19.27 -26.87 3.46
CA VAL A 247 -19.37 -25.48 3.93
C VAL A 247 -20.81 -24.97 3.87
N VAL A 248 -21.54 -25.21 2.78
CA VAL A 248 -22.96 -24.80 2.67
C VAL A 248 -23.80 -25.44 3.76
N ARG A 249 -23.60 -26.74 4.05
CA ARG A 249 -24.32 -27.40 5.16
C ARG A 249 -23.97 -26.81 6.53
N LYS A 250 -22.69 -26.53 6.78
CA LYS A 250 -22.26 -25.91 8.05
C LYS A 250 -22.86 -24.51 8.19
N THR A 251 -22.84 -23.69 7.14
CA THR A 251 -23.47 -22.36 7.13
C THR A 251 -24.97 -22.45 7.38
N ALA A 252 -25.66 -23.37 6.70
CA ALA A 252 -27.10 -23.54 6.87
C ALA A 252 -27.50 -24.01 8.29
N ALA A 253 -26.62 -24.75 8.97
CA ALA A 253 -26.81 -25.14 10.36
C ALA A 253 -26.45 -24.02 11.36
N ALA A 254 -25.56 -23.10 10.98
CA ALA A 254 -25.04 -22.05 11.87
C ALA A 254 -25.84 -20.75 11.80
N TYR A 255 -26.49 -20.44 10.68
CA TYR A 255 -27.12 -19.14 10.42
C TYR A 255 -28.57 -19.23 9.97
N ASP A 256 -29.31 -18.18 10.30
CA ASP A 256 -30.67 -17.96 9.82
C ASP A 256 -30.71 -17.79 8.30
N PRO A 257 -31.82 -18.12 7.61
CA PRO A 257 -31.89 -18.15 6.15
C PRO A 257 -31.38 -16.89 5.42
N GLU A 258 -31.61 -15.70 5.97
CA GLU A 258 -31.17 -14.43 5.36
C GLU A 258 -29.67 -14.14 5.52
N GLU A 259 -28.97 -14.98 6.28
CA GLU A 259 -27.55 -14.84 6.60
C GLU A 259 -26.72 -16.04 6.10
N GLN A 260 -27.32 -16.93 5.30
CA GLN A 260 -26.65 -18.14 4.79
C GLN A 260 -25.76 -17.85 3.56
N LEU A 261 -24.83 -16.91 3.70
CA LEU A 261 -23.89 -16.56 2.64
C LEU A 261 -22.64 -17.45 2.66
N VAL A 262 -22.22 -17.90 1.48
CA VAL A 262 -20.95 -18.59 1.24
C VAL A 262 -20.28 -17.91 0.05
N PHE A 263 -19.03 -17.50 0.23
CA PHE A 263 -18.24 -16.82 -0.80
C PHE A 263 -17.40 -17.83 -1.59
N VAL A 264 -17.12 -17.50 -2.85
CA VAL A 264 -16.13 -18.21 -3.65
C VAL A 264 -15.09 -17.22 -4.12
N ASN A 265 -13.84 -17.43 -3.72
CA ASN A 265 -12.71 -16.69 -4.27
C ASN A 265 -12.08 -17.54 -5.39
N ALA A 266 -12.24 -17.22 -6.67
CA ALA A 266 -13.00 -16.10 -7.26
C ALA A 266 -13.86 -16.56 -8.45
N TRP A 267 -14.63 -15.63 -9.00
CA TRP A 267 -15.22 -15.79 -10.34
C TRP A 267 -14.11 -15.83 -11.41
N ASN A 268 -13.24 -14.82 -11.45
CA ASN A 268 -12.32 -14.57 -12.57
C ASN A 268 -10.96 -13.95 -12.19
N GLU A 269 -10.35 -14.32 -11.06
CA GLU A 269 -9.03 -13.84 -10.66
C GLU A 269 -7.92 -14.67 -11.35
N TRP A 270 -7.86 -14.53 -12.68
CA TRP A 270 -6.92 -15.26 -13.54
C TRP A 270 -5.46 -14.98 -13.20
N GLY A 271 -5.14 -13.78 -12.71
CA GLY A 271 -3.78 -13.39 -12.33
C GLY A 271 -3.22 -14.18 -11.14
N GLU A 272 -4.09 -14.77 -10.31
CA GLU A 272 -3.70 -15.60 -9.17
C GLU A 272 -4.09 -17.06 -9.37
N GLY A 273 -4.45 -17.43 -10.60
CA GLY A 273 -4.91 -18.76 -10.92
C GLY A 273 -6.01 -19.17 -9.95
N THR A 274 -7.03 -18.33 -9.77
CA THR A 274 -8.20 -18.66 -8.96
C THR A 274 -9.45 -18.16 -9.65
N TYR A 275 -10.21 -19.07 -10.23
CA TYR A 275 -11.38 -18.74 -11.02
C TYR A 275 -12.36 -19.91 -11.07
N LEU A 276 -13.65 -19.56 -11.16
CA LEU A 276 -14.73 -20.46 -11.53
C LEU A 276 -15.05 -20.40 -13.03
N GLU A 277 -14.61 -19.35 -13.72
CA GLU A 277 -14.79 -19.24 -15.17
C GLU A 277 -14.26 -20.49 -15.91
N PRO A 278 -14.89 -20.88 -17.03
CA PRO A 278 -14.41 -22.03 -17.78
C PRO A 278 -13.01 -21.83 -18.37
N ASP A 279 -12.18 -22.86 -18.28
CA ASP A 279 -10.84 -22.90 -18.88
C ASP A 279 -10.75 -23.98 -19.98
N LEU A 280 -9.54 -24.18 -20.51
CA LEU A 280 -9.28 -25.23 -21.51
C LEU A 280 -9.02 -26.61 -20.91
N VAL A 281 -8.74 -26.72 -19.61
CA VAL A 281 -8.32 -27.96 -18.94
C VAL A 281 -9.52 -28.69 -18.35
N HIS A 282 -10.32 -27.97 -17.57
CA HIS A 282 -11.49 -28.42 -16.84
C HIS A 282 -12.80 -27.97 -17.50
N GLY A 283 -12.77 -27.02 -18.43
CA GLY A 283 -13.99 -26.52 -19.06
C GLY A 283 -14.94 -25.98 -17.99
N ARG A 284 -16.17 -26.49 -17.96
CA ARG A 284 -17.18 -26.08 -16.95
C ARG A 284 -17.14 -26.91 -15.67
N ALA A 285 -16.19 -27.83 -15.48
CA ALA A 285 -16.27 -28.84 -14.42
C ALA A 285 -16.36 -28.24 -13.00
N TYR A 286 -15.66 -27.13 -12.70
CA TYR A 286 -15.78 -26.45 -11.40
C TYR A 286 -17.19 -25.84 -11.20
N LEU A 287 -17.78 -25.26 -12.24
CA LEU A 287 -19.15 -24.75 -12.20
C LEU A 287 -20.17 -25.89 -12.03
N GLU A 288 -19.98 -27.03 -12.71
CA GLU A 288 -20.82 -28.21 -12.52
C GLU A 288 -20.70 -28.79 -11.10
N ALA A 289 -19.49 -28.74 -10.54
CA ALA A 289 -19.24 -29.10 -9.14
C ALA A 289 -19.95 -28.12 -8.18
N THR A 290 -19.92 -26.80 -8.44
CA THR A 290 -20.69 -25.80 -7.69
C THR A 290 -22.17 -26.14 -7.69
N ARG A 291 -22.74 -26.36 -8.88
CA ARG A 291 -24.16 -26.68 -9.07
C ARG A 291 -24.55 -27.96 -8.33
N THR A 292 -23.70 -28.99 -8.42
CA THR A 292 -23.92 -30.29 -7.78
C THR A 292 -23.85 -30.20 -6.26
N ALA A 293 -22.84 -29.49 -5.73
CA ALA A 293 -22.66 -29.26 -4.31
C ALA A 293 -23.87 -28.55 -3.69
N LEU A 294 -24.35 -27.48 -4.33
CA LEU A 294 -25.53 -26.75 -3.89
C LEU A 294 -26.78 -27.64 -3.86
N LYS A 295 -27.02 -28.43 -4.91
CA LYS A 295 -28.13 -29.38 -4.96
C LYS A 295 -28.06 -30.43 -3.85
N ARG A 296 -26.87 -31.00 -3.61
CA ARG A 296 -26.65 -32.00 -2.56
C ARG A 296 -26.78 -31.43 -1.16
N ALA A 297 -26.44 -30.16 -0.98
CA ALA A 297 -26.64 -29.44 0.27
C ALA A 297 -28.10 -28.99 0.49
N GLY A 298 -29.00 -29.20 -0.49
CA GLY A 298 -30.39 -28.79 -0.41
C GLY A 298 -30.65 -27.32 -0.73
N ALA A 299 -29.64 -26.60 -1.24
CA ALA A 299 -29.80 -25.22 -1.66
C ALA A 299 -30.63 -25.14 -2.95
N ARG A 300 -31.39 -24.05 -3.09
CA ARG A 300 -32.17 -23.79 -4.31
C ARG A 300 -31.22 -23.40 -5.43
N VAL A 301 -31.30 -24.13 -6.54
CA VAL A 301 -30.53 -23.83 -7.75
C VAL A 301 -31.50 -23.61 -8.92
N PRO A 302 -31.35 -22.54 -9.72
CA PRO A 302 -32.21 -22.32 -10.88
C PRO A 302 -32.27 -23.54 -11.80
N ALA A 303 -33.47 -23.81 -12.33
CA ALA A 303 -33.62 -24.78 -13.42
C ALA A 303 -32.82 -24.27 -14.63
N ARG A 304 -32.21 -25.19 -15.39
CA ARG A 304 -31.59 -24.79 -16.65
C ARG A 304 -32.72 -24.39 -17.59
N ASN A 305 -32.63 -23.20 -18.18
CA ASN A 305 -33.38 -22.93 -19.40
C ASN A 305 -32.77 -23.83 -20.48
N VAL A 306 -33.40 -24.97 -20.72
CA VAL A 306 -33.04 -25.87 -21.82
C VAL A 306 -33.53 -25.21 -23.13
N SER A 307 -32.89 -24.12 -23.53
CA SER A 307 -33.13 -23.44 -24.81
C SER A 307 -31.85 -23.03 -25.52
N VAL A 308 -30.69 -23.40 -24.98
CA VAL A 308 -29.48 -23.52 -25.79
C VAL A 308 -29.44 -24.97 -26.21
N GLY A 309 -29.64 -25.22 -27.51
CA GLY A 309 -29.65 -26.57 -28.07
C GLY A 309 -28.50 -27.37 -27.48
N GLU A 310 -28.77 -28.61 -27.09
CA GLU A 310 -27.75 -29.57 -26.74
C GLU A 310 -26.64 -29.43 -27.79
N ALA A 311 -25.49 -28.90 -27.39
CA ALA A 311 -24.30 -29.11 -28.19
C ALA A 311 -24.24 -30.64 -28.32
N PRO A 312 -24.21 -31.17 -29.55
CA PRO A 312 -24.24 -32.61 -29.74
C PRO A 312 -23.18 -33.21 -28.83
N GLU A 313 -23.55 -34.23 -28.04
CA GLU A 313 -22.57 -34.93 -27.22
C GLU A 313 -21.37 -35.25 -28.13
N PRO A 314 -20.16 -34.72 -27.84
CA PRO A 314 -19.03 -35.05 -28.66
C PRO A 314 -18.75 -36.53 -28.46
N ALA A 315 -18.82 -37.31 -29.55
CA ALA A 315 -18.60 -38.73 -29.49
C ALA A 315 -17.15 -39.00 -29.08
N SER A 316 -16.94 -39.72 -27.97
CA SER A 316 -15.62 -40.09 -27.41
C SER A 316 -14.71 -38.94 -26.92
N ALA A 317 -13.76 -39.27 -26.03
CA ALA A 317 -12.74 -38.32 -25.55
C ALA A 317 -11.78 -37.88 -26.67
N GLU A 318 -11.59 -38.70 -27.71
CA GLU A 318 -10.71 -38.40 -28.84
C GLU A 318 -11.25 -37.26 -29.70
N GLU A 319 -12.56 -37.21 -29.93
CA GLU A 319 -13.17 -36.16 -30.75
C GLU A 319 -13.22 -34.81 -30.01
N ARG A 320 -13.37 -34.83 -28.68
CA ARG A 320 -13.15 -33.65 -27.82
C ARG A 320 -11.73 -33.12 -27.93
N ASN A 321 -10.73 -34.01 -27.81
CA ASN A 321 -9.33 -33.60 -27.94
C ASN A 321 -9.03 -33.05 -29.33
N ARG A 322 -9.61 -33.64 -30.38
CA ARG A 322 -9.45 -33.17 -31.77
C ARG A 322 -10.05 -31.78 -31.99
N LEU A 323 -11.27 -31.53 -31.48
CA LEU A 323 -11.92 -30.23 -31.57
C LEU A 323 -11.18 -29.17 -30.73
N LEU A 324 -10.68 -29.54 -29.55
CA LEU A 324 -9.85 -28.67 -28.72
C LEU A 324 -8.53 -28.32 -29.39
N LEU A 325 -7.86 -29.29 -30.01
CA LEU A 325 -6.63 -29.08 -30.79
C LEU A 325 -6.89 -28.14 -31.97
N ALA A 326 -7.94 -28.36 -32.76
CA ALA A 326 -8.26 -27.50 -33.89
C ALA A 326 -8.59 -26.06 -33.45
N LYS A 327 -9.31 -25.92 -32.33
CA LYS A 327 -9.63 -24.60 -31.76
C LYS A 327 -8.39 -23.93 -31.15
N TYR A 328 -7.51 -24.70 -30.53
CA TYR A 328 -6.23 -24.22 -30.00
C TYR A 328 -5.31 -23.75 -31.13
N GLU A 329 -5.17 -24.51 -32.22
CA GLU A 329 -4.37 -24.12 -33.39
C GLU A 329 -4.88 -22.83 -34.03
N ASP A 330 -6.20 -22.67 -34.14
CA ASP A 330 -6.81 -21.45 -34.65
C ASP A 330 -6.62 -20.26 -33.69
N LEU A 331 -6.77 -20.45 -32.37
CA LEU A 331 -6.49 -19.41 -31.39
C LEU A 331 -5.01 -19.01 -31.40
N GLN A 332 -4.11 -19.99 -31.47
CA GLN A 332 -2.66 -19.80 -31.51
C GLN A 332 -2.27 -19.01 -32.77
N ARG A 333 -2.88 -19.34 -33.92
CA ARG A 333 -2.67 -18.60 -35.17
C ARG A 333 -3.12 -17.14 -35.03
N ARG A 334 -4.35 -16.89 -34.58
CA ARG A 334 -4.87 -15.52 -34.40
C ARG A 334 -4.06 -14.73 -33.37
N TYR A 335 -3.65 -15.38 -32.28
CA TYR A 335 -2.81 -14.79 -31.26
C TYR A 335 -1.44 -14.42 -31.83
N ASN A 336 -0.79 -15.31 -32.57
CA ASN A 336 0.49 -15.02 -33.21
C ASN A 336 0.38 -13.93 -34.29
N GLU A 337 -0.73 -13.86 -35.03
CA GLU A 337 -1.02 -12.78 -35.98
C GLU A 337 -1.18 -11.43 -35.28
N GLN A 338 -1.87 -11.40 -34.14
CA GLN A 338 -2.04 -10.21 -33.32
C GLN A 338 -0.73 -9.80 -32.62
N LEU A 339 0.03 -10.77 -32.09
CA LEU A 339 1.34 -10.55 -31.49
C LEU A 339 2.31 -9.98 -32.54
N ALA A 340 2.35 -10.56 -33.75
CA ALA A 340 3.16 -10.05 -34.85
C ALA A 340 2.72 -8.65 -35.32
N PHE A 341 1.46 -8.27 -35.13
CA PHE A 341 0.96 -6.91 -35.38
C PHE A 341 1.38 -5.95 -34.24
N GLU A 342 1.30 -6.38 -33.00
CA GLU A 342 1.71 -5.62 -31.81
C GLU A 342 3.23 -5.44 -31.69
N GLU A 343 4.03 -6.46 -32.01
CA GLU A 343 5.50 -6.40 -32.10
C GLU A 343 5.98 -5.45 -33.22
N ARG A 344 5.16 -5.29 -34.27
CA ARG A 344 5.38 -4.29 -35.33
C ARG A 344 4.77 -2.93 -35.00
N SER A 345 4.13 -2.78 -33.83
CA SER A 345 3.55 -1.51 -33.39
C SER A 345 4.68 -0.49 -33.14
N PRO A 346 4.69 0.64 -33.86
CA PRO A 346 5.67 1.70 -33.63
C PRO A 346 5.63 2.27 -32.20
N LEU A 347 4.50 2.10 -31.49
CA LEU A 347 4.35 2.52 -30.10
C LEU A 347 5.01 1.54 -29.13
N LEU A 348 4.92 0.23 -29.38
CA LEU A 348 5.57 -0.78 -28.54
C LEU A 348 7.09 -0.66 -28.66
N GLN A 349 7.62 -0.55 -29.88
CA GLN A 349 9.06 -0.36 -30.13
C GLN A 349 9.59 0.94 -29.50
N LYS A 350 8.83 2.04 -29.56
CA LYS A 350 9.18 3.28 -28.85
C LYS A 350 9.16 3.11 -27.33
N SER A 351 8.22 2.32 -26.80
CA SER A 351 8.13 2.05 -25.36
C SER A 351 9.28 1.16 -24.87
N GLU A 352 9.68 0.16 -25.67
CA GLU A 352 10.81 -0.73 -25.37
C GLU A 352 12.13 0.03 -25.41
N GLN A 353 12.35 0.85 -26.44
CA GLN A 353 13.51 1.76 -26.48
C GLN A 353 13.54 2.69 -25.25
N ARG A 354 12.38 3.26 -24.89
CA ARG A 354 12.28 4.11 -23.70
C ARG A 354 12.54 3.34 -22.40
N TYR A 355 12.13 2.08 -22.33
CA TYR A 355 12.38 1.21 -21.19
C TYR A 355 13.87 0.89 -21.07
N GLU A 356 14.55 0.55 -22.17
CA GLU A 356 15.99 0.30 -22.18
C GLU A 356 16.81 1.53 -21.79
N GLU A 357 16.41 2.73 -22.27
CA GLU A 357 16.99 4.01 -21.84
C GLU A 357 16.88 4.20 -20.32
N LEU A 358 15.67 4.03 -19.78
CA LEU A 358 15.40 4.16 -18.35
C LEU A 358 16.14 3.11 -17.52
N LEU A 359 16.26 1.87 -18.03
CA LEU A 359 17.03 0.82 -17.38
C LEU A 359 18.52 1.18 -17.32
N GLY A 360 19.05 1.76 -18.40
CA GLY A 360 20.42 2.29 -18.47
C GLY A 360 20.67 3.43 -17.49
N GLU A 361 19.75 4.40 -17.42
CA GLU A 361 19.79 5.49 -16.42
C GLU A 361 19.73 4.96 -14.99
N HIS A 362 18.83 4.02 -14.72
CA HIS A 362 18.67 3.43 -13.40
C HIS A 362 19.91 2.65 -12.96
N ASN A 363 20.58 1.94 -13.87
CA ASN A 363 21.85 1.26 -13.59
C ASN A 363 22.98 2.26 -13.27
N LYS A 364 23.03 3.41 -13.96
CA LYS A 364 23.98 4.50 -13.63
C LYS A 364 23.72 5.06 -12.24
N LEU A 365 22.46 5.37 -11.92
CA LEU A 365 22.07 5.89 -10.61
C LEU A 365 22.38 4.89 -9.49
N ARG A 366 22.16 3.59 -9.70
CA ARG A 366 22.56 2.54 -8.75
C ARG A 366 24.06 2.52 -8.51
N HIS A 367 24.86 2.67 -9.56
CA HIS A 367 26.31 2.74 -9.44
C HIS A 367 26.73 3.98 -8.63
N GLU A 368 26.16 5.15 -8.93
CA GLU A 368 26.43 6.41 -8.21
C GLU A 368 26.02 6.34 -6.73
N ASN A 369 24.84 5.79 -6.43
CA ASN A 369 24.41 5.56 -5.05
C ASN A 369 25.37 4.62 -4.31
N GLY A 370 25.81 3.53 -4.95
CA GLY A 370 26.81 2.64 -4.35
C GLY A 370 28.17 3.30 -4.08
N LEU A 371 28.54 4.35 -4.84
CA LEU A 371 29.72 5.17 -4.56
C LEU A 371 29.47 6.14 -3.39
N LEU A 372 28.29 6.75 -3.34
CA LEU A 372 27.87 7.65 -2.26
C LEU A 372 27.77 6.92 -0.92
N GLU A 373 27.20 5.72 -0.88
CA GLU A 373 27.12 4.88 0.32
C GLU A 373 28.50 4.53 0.85
N ARG A 374 29.45 4.18 -0.02
CA ARG A 374 30.85 3.94 0.37
C ARG A 374 31.50 5.19 0.95
N ARG A 375 31.25 6.36 0.35
CA ARG A 375 31.76 7.64 0.84
C ARG A 375 31.15 8.03 2.18
N TYR A 376 29.85 7.78 2.35
CA TYR A 376 29.14 8.00 3.61
C TYR A 376 29.66 7.09 4.72
N ALA A 377 29.86 5.80 4.45
CA ALA A 377 30.47 4.86 5.39
C ALA A 377 31.92 5.23 5.76
N ASP A 378 32.70 5.76 4.82
CA ASP A 378 34.04 6.30 5.12
C ASP A 378 33.96 7.54 6.04
N LEU A 379 33.04 8.47 5.75
CA LEU A 379 32.80 9.65 6.60
C LEU A 379 32.35 9.27 8.01
N GLN A 380 31.43 8.30 8.15
CA GLN A 380 31.02 7.79 9.46
C GLN A 380 32.20 7.19 10.24
N ARG A 381 33.05 6.39 9.58
CA ARG A 381 34.27 5.84 10.22
C ARG A 381 35.24 6.93 10.66
N ARG A 382 35.40 8.01 9.88
CA ARG A 382 36.22 9.16 10.26
C ARG A 382 35.61 9.95 11.41
N SER A 383 34.28 10.10 11.43
CA SER A 383 33.55 10.74 12.54
C SER A 383 33.76 9.97 13.83
N ALA A 384 33.53 8.65 13.81
CA ALA A 384 33.72 7.79 14.98
C ALA A 384 35.16 7.84 15.52
N LYS A 385 36.17 7.82 14.63
CA LYS A 385 37.58 7.99 15.05
C LYS A 385 37.84 9.37 15.66
N THR A 386 37.20 10.42 15.15
CA THR A 386 37.31 11.77 15.69
C THR A 386 36.66 11.86 17.07
N GLU A 387 35.48 11.28 17.24
CA GLU A 387 34.78 11.18 18.53
C GLU A 387 35.59 10.38 19.55
N GLU A 388 36.16 9.25 19.16
CA GLU A 388 37.05 8.47 20.03
C GLU A 388 38.30 9.28 20.43
N ARG A 389 38.87 10.04 19.49
CA ARG A 389 40.01 10.93 19.78
C ARG A 389 39.63 12.06 20.72
N LEU A 390 38.44 12.67 20.54
CA LEU A 390 37.89 13.70 21.44
C LEU A 390 37.59 13.13 22.82
N ALA A 391 37.07 11.91 22.90
CA ALA A 391 36.83 11.20 24.15
C ALA A 391 38.14 10.88 24.87
N ARG A 392 39.18 10.44 24.15
CA ARG A 392 40.53 10.24 24.72
C ARG A 392 41.19 11.54 25.17
N ILE A 393 40.99 12.64 24.45
CA ILE A 393 41.46 13.98 24.87
C ILE A 393 40.70 14.45 26.12
N SER A 394 39.38 14.21 26.20
CA SER A 394 38.61 14.50 27.42
C SER A 394 38.99 13.61 28.60
N ALA A 395 39.35 12.35 28.35
CA ALA A 395 39.72 11.38 29.38
C ALA A 395 41.18 11.54 29.87
N ASN A 396 42.10 11.99 29.00
CA ASN A 396 43.48 12.31 29.38
C ASN A 396 43.62 13.80 29.73
N GLN A 397 43.38 14.10 31.01
CA GLN A 397 43.85 15.28 31.77
C GLN A 397 43.78 16.65 31.07
N PRO A 398 42.70 17.40 31.32
CA PRO A 398 42.78 18.85 31.49
C PRO A 398 42.60 19.29 32.95
N LEU A 399 41.92 18.51 33.79
CA LEU A 399 41.54 18.93 35.15
C LEU A 399 42.73 19.04 36.12
N ALA A 400 43.69 18.12 36.08
CA ALA A 400 44.84 18.14 36.98
C ALA A 400 45.84 19.26 36.63
N ASP A 401 46.03 19.56 35.34
CA ASP A 401 46.89 20.65 34.89
C ASP A 401 46.22 22.02 35.05
N ILE A 402 44.89 22.10 34.89
CA ILE A 402 44.10 23.29 35.23
C ILE A 402 44.13 23.53 36.75
N GLU A 403 44.03 22.51 37.60
CA GLU A 403 44.18 22.68 39.06
C GLU A 403 45.58 23.16 39.42
N ARG A 404 46.64 22.57 38.85
CA ARG A 404 48.02 23.02 39.08
C ARG A 404 48.25 24.45 38.61
N LEU A 405 47.75 24.82 37.43
CA LEU A 405 47.80 26.19 36.92
C LEU A 405 47.00 27.15 37.79
N THR A 406 45.84 26.74 38.29
CA THR A 406 45.01 27.56 39.19
C THR A 406 45.72 27.77 40.53
N THR A 407 46.36 26.74 41.10
CA THR A 407 47.18 26.87 42.31
C THR A 407 48.39 27.78 42.07
N TRP A 408 49.08 27.61 40.94
CA TRP A 408 50.23 28.44 40.57
C TRP A 408 49.83 29.90 40.36
N MET A 409 48.72 30.16 39.66
CA MET A 409 48.16 31.50 39.46
C MET A 409 47.76 32.15 40.79
N ARG A 410 47.22 31.39 41.74
CA ARG A 410 46.89 31.91 43.08
C ARG A 410 48.13 32.30 43.86
N GLN A 411 49.17 31.47 43.84
CA GLN A 411 50.47 31.79 44.47
C GLN A 411 51.14 33.01 43.82
N LEU A 412 50.99 33.18 42.50
CA LEU A 412 51.46 34.35 41.78
C LEU A 412 50.68 35.60 42.17
N ASP A 413 49.35 35.52 42.28
CA ASP A 413 48.51 36.64 42.71
C ASP A 413 48.85 37.03 44.16
N ASP A 414 48.99 36.07 45.08
CA ASP A 414 49.44 36.33 46.45
C ASP A 414 50.83 37.00 46.49
N GLY A 415 51.76 36.53 45.64
CA GLY A 415 53.09 37.13 45.48
C GLY A 415 53.05 38.54 44.89
N VAL A 416 52.17 38.80 43.93
CA VAL A 416 51.94 40.12 43.34
C VAL A 416 51.28 41.04 44.35
N GLN A 417 50.28 40.60 45.10
CA GLN A 417 49.66 41.39 46.18
C GLN A 417 50.69 41.74 47.26
N ALA A 418 51.54 40.79 47.66
CA ALA A 418 52.64 41.05 48.59
C ALA A 418 53.65 42.06 48.02
N PHE A 419 53.95 42.00 46.72
CA PHE A 419 54.80 42.98 46.04
C PHE A 419 54.15 44.37 45.96
N LEU A 420 52.87 44.47 45.58
CA LEU A 420 52.10 45.72 45.53
C LEU A 420 51.98 46.37 46.91
N GLN A 421 51.86 45.56 47.97
CA GLN A 421 51.87 46.05 49.34
C GLN A 421 53.28 46.36 49.87
N SER A 422 54.34 45.93 49.17
CA SER A 422 55.71 46.19 49.58
C SER A 422 56.04 47.69 49.58
N SER A 423 56.94 48.09 50.48
CA SER A 423 57.44 49.47 50.55
C SER A 423 58.13 49.91 49.25
N ARG A 424 58.72 48.97 48.50
CA ARG A 424 59.36 49.25 47.19
C ARG A 424 58.35 49.61 46.10
N TYR A 425 57.23 48.91 45.99
CA TYR A 425 56.20 49.26 45.00
C TYR A 425 55.54 50.61 45.32
N ARG A 426 55.20 50.86 46.60
CA ARG A 426 54.66 52.16 47.03
C ARG A 426 55.61 53.33 46.76
N ALA A 427 56.93 53.11 46.84
CA ALA A 427 57.92 54.11 46.43
C ALA A 427 57.91 54.36 44.90
N GLY A 428 57.83 53.29 44.10
CA GLY A 428 57.75 53.36 42.64
C GLY A 428 56.45 54.02 42.13
N GLU A 429 55.31 53.73 42.75
CA GLU A 429 54.02 54.33 42.39
C GLU A 429 54.01 55.85 42.65
N LYS A 430 54.67 56.31 43.72
CA LYS A 430 54.81 57.74 44.03
C LYS A 430 55.65 58.47 42.97
N VAL A 431 56.71 57.83 42.46
CA VAL A 431 57.52 58.35 41.34
C VAL A 431 56.71 58.35 40.04
N GLY A 432 55.94 57.30 39.76
CA GLY A 432 55.07 57.19 38.58
C GLY A 432 53.96 58.24 38.54
N ARG A 433 53.26 58.49 39.66
CA ARG A 433 52.24 59.56 39.74
C ARG A 433 52.83 60.96 39.52
N THR A 434 54.10 61.15 39.91
CA THR A 434 54.81 62.42 39.67
C THR A 434 55.13 62.58 38.18
N LEU A 435 55.55 61.50 37.49
CA LEU A 435 55.79 61.50 36.05
C LEU A 435 54.49 61.68 35.23
N ASP A 436 53.39 61.03 35.61
CA ASP A 436 52.11 61.11 34.87
C ASP A 436 51.44 62.49 35.03
N THR A 437 51.69 63.18 36.16
CA THR A 437 51.27 64.60 36.34
C THR A 437 52.08 65.55 35.46
N VAL A 438 53.34 65.25 35.19
CA VAL A 438 54.21 66.05 34.30
C VAL A 438 53.87 65.79 32.82
N LEU A 439 53.49 64.56 32.46
CA LEU A 439 53.19 64.16 31.09
C LEU A 439 51.75 64.47 30.62
N ARG A 440 50.81 64.75 31.53
CA ARG A 440 49.40 65.07 31.20
C ARG A 440 49.06 66.56 31.13
N ARG A 441 50.03 67.47 31.10
CA ARG A 441 49.73 68.86 30.70
C ARG A 441 49.53 68.91 29.17
N PRO A 442 48.33 69.27 28.66
CA PRO A 442 48.16 69.51 27.23
C PRO A 442 48.96 70.75 26.84
N GLN A 443 49.82 70.65 25.83
CA GLN A 443 50.30 71.86 25.17
C GLN A 443 49.08 72.55 24.53
N THR A 444 48.82 73.77 25.00
CA THR A 444 47.85 74.72 24.44
C THR A 444 48.05 74.87 22.93
N LYS A 445 46.94 74.88 22.18
CA LYS A 445 46.92 75.13 20.72
C LYS A 445 47.83 76.31 20.39
N THR A 446 48.76 76.09 19.49
CA THR A 446 49.70 77.13 19.06
C THR A 446 49.04 78.06 18.05
N SER A 447 49.62 79.25 17.84
CA SER A 447 49.17 80.16 16.79
C SER A 447 49.19 79.52 15.39
N ALA A 448 50.05 78.53 15.17
CA ALA A 448 50.09 77.75 13.93
C ALA A 448 48.86 76.83 13.77
N ASP A 449 48.37 76.23 14.86
CA ASP A 449 47.16 75.41 14.86
C ASP A 449 45.92 76.27 14.56
N HIS A 450 45.86 77.50 15.11
CA HIS A 450 44.79 78.44 14.82
C HIS A 450 44.81 78.91 13.35
N LEU A 451 46.00 79.17 12.79
CA LEU A 451 46.17 79.51 11.38
C LEU A 451 45.78 78.36 10.44
N GLN A 452 46.06 77.11 10.82
CA GLN A 452 45.61 75.94 10.05
C GLN A 452 44.09 75.76 10.10
N ASP A 453 43.45 76.01 11.24
CA ASP A 453 41.98 75.95 11.37
C ASP A 453 41.32 77.04 10.51
N VAL A 454 41.82 78.29 10.56
CA VAL A 454 41.33 79.40 9.70
C VAL A 454 41.55 79.12 8.20
N LEU A 455 42.71 78.59 7.81
CA LEU A 455 42.99 78.23 6.42
C LEU A 455 42.10 77.07 5.92
N ARG A 456 41.72 76.14 6.82
CA ARG A 456 40.82 75.03 6.51
C ARG A 456 39.41 75.53 6.27
N GLU A 457 38.89 76.42 7.11
CA GLU A 457 37.60 77.07 6.90
C GLU A 457 37.60 77.97 5.65
N TYR A 458 38.64 78.76 5.43
CA TYR A 458 38.75 79.60 4.23
C TYR A 458 38.81 78.77 2.94
N ARG A 459 39.51 77.62 2.91
CA ARG A 459 39.50 76.71 1.75
C ARG A 459 38.15 76.00 1.56
N ALA A 460 37.43 75.71 2.64
CA ALA A 460 36.08 75.15 2.57
C ALA A 460 35.07 76.18 2.03
N TRP A 461 35.25 77.46 2.37
CA TRP A 461 34.46 78.58 1.88
C TRP A 461 34.80 78.94 0.42
N SER A 462 36.08 79.04 0.05
CA SER A 462 36.51 79.43 -1.30
C SER A 462 36.32 78.35 -2.37
N LYS A 463 36.14 77.08 -1.98
CA LYS A 463 35.77 75.98 -2.89
C LYS A 463 34.27 75.87 -3.18
N ARG A 464 33.45 76.81 -2.69
CA ARG A 464 32.07 77.01 -3.15
C ARG A 464 31.95 78.23 -4.07
N PRO A 465 32.16 78.08 -5.39
CA PRO A 465 31.25 78.69 -6.36
C PRO A 465 30.02 77.77 -6.39
N GLY A 466 28.90 78.09 -5.74
CA GLY A 466 28.14 79.30 -6.03
C GLY A 466 27.68 79.20 -7.49
N LYS A 467 26.41 78.89 -7.75
CA LYS A 467 25.82 79.46 -8.98
C LYS A 467 26.00 80.97 -8.80
N GLY A 468 26.75 81.60 -9.71
CA GLY A 468 27.49 82.83 -9.45
C GLY A 468 26.74 83.87 -8.63
N LYS A 469 27.44 84.41 -7.62
CA LYS A 469 27.11 85.58 -6.80
C LYS A 469 25.75 85.57 -6.07
N ASP A 470 25.86 85.86 -4.78
CA ASP A 470 24.80 86.39 -3.90
C ASP A 470 23.70 85.41 -3.47
N ARG A 471 23.97 84.62 -2.42
CA ARG A 471 23.78 85.03 -1.01
C ARG A 471 24.24 83.93 -0.07
#